data_AF-A0A496VXG4-F1
#
_entry.id   AF-A0A496VXG4-F1
#
_cell.length_a   1.000
_cell.length_b   1.000
_cell.length_c   1.000
_cell.angle_alpha   90.00
_cell.angle_beta   90.00
_cell.angle_gamma   90.00
#
_symmetry.space_group_name_H-M   'P 1'
#
loop_
_entity.id
_entity.type
_entity.pdbx_description
1 polymer ?
#
loop_
_entity_poly.entity_id
_entity_poly.type
_entity_poly.pdbx_seq_one_letter_code
_entity_poly.pdbx_strand_id
1 'polypeptide(L)'
;MRYFSFLIFLAIMAYLVWPYVHLYQLNDAVNNNDKAAVENLVDFGEVNKVHKENLKWKSEQMAGGFLPGMPDMLKKGAEMMAGDIDADEMLKRLQAIEGEPWAATSFAFFESPTRFTIRLGELGRDPIHVQMTLQDWYWRITAIYD
;
A
#
# COMPACT_ATOMS: atom_id res chain seq x y z
N MET A 1 -10.45 -18.92 35.38
CA MET A 1 -11.10 -18.35 34.18
C MET A 1 -10.81 -16.87 33.97
N ARG A 2 -10.85 -15.97 34.97
CA ARG A 2 -10.56 -14.52 34.79
C ARG A 2 -9.22 -14.20 34.11
N TYR A 3 -8.14 -14.89 34.47
CA TYR A 3 -6.83 -14.67 33.86
C TYR A 3 -6.76 -15.06 32.39
N PHE A 4 -7.51 -16.09 31.98
CA PHE A 4 -7.54 -16.53 30.59
C PHE A 4 -8.27 -15.53 29.70
N SER A 5 -9.40 -14.99 30.16
CA SER A 5 -10.11 -13.92 29.46
C SER A 5 -9.26 -12.66 29.32
N PHE A 6 -8.48 -12.32 30.36
CA PHE A 6 -7.55 -11.19 30.30
C PHE A 6 -6.43 -11.40 29.26
N LEU A 7 -5.85 -12.61 29.20
CA LEU A 7 -4.82 -12.92 28.20
C LEU A 7 -5.35 -12.85 26.77
N ILE A 8 -6.56 -13.36 26.52
CA ILE A 8 -7.19 -13.25 25.20
C ILE A 8 -7.42 -11.78 24.83
N PHE A 9 -7.95 -10.99 25.77
CA PHE A 9 -8.15 -9.56 25.54
C PHE A 9 -6.84 -8.85 25.19
N LEU A 10 -5.76 -9.15 25.91
CA LEU A 10 -4.44 -8.57 25.64
C LEU A 10 -3.89 -8.98 24.27
N ALA A 11 -4.08 -10.25 23.87
CA ALA A 11 -3.70 -10.72 22.54
C ALA A 11 -4.47 -10.02 21.42
N ILE A 12 -5.78 -9.79 21.60
CA ILE A 12 -6.60 -9.04 20.65
C ILE A 12 -6.12 -7.58 20.55
N MET A 13 -5.85 -6.93 21.68
CA MET A 13 -5.34 -5.55 21.69
C MET A 13 -3.98 -5.45 21.00
N ALA A 14 -3.06 -6.39 21.25
CA ALA A 14 -1.77 -6.44 20.58
C ALA A 14 -1.94 -6.59 19.07
N TYR A 15 -2.82 -7.48 18.63
CA TYR A 15 -3.13 -7.68 17.21
C TYR A 15 -3.71 -6.41 16.54
N LEU A 16 -4.64 -5.72 17.21
CA LEU A 16 -5.26 -4.49 16.67
C LEU A 16 -4.27 -3.32 16.55
N VAL A 17 -3.30 -3.23 17.47
CA VAL A 17 -2.27 -2.17 17.47
C VAL A 17 -1.15 -2.46 16.48
N TRP A 18 -0.85 -3.73 16.18
CA TRP A 18 0.28 -4.15 15.35
C TRP A 18 0.40 -3.42 13.98
N PRO A 19 -0.63 -3.33 13.13
CA PRO A 19 -0.47 -2.65 11.83
C PRO A 19 -0.16 -1.16 11.97
N TYR A 20 -0.62 -0.50 13.04
CA TYR A 20 -0.27 0.89 13.32
C TYR A 20 1.20 1.07 13.68
N VAL A 21 1.81 0.08 14.34
CA VAL A 21 3.27 0.08 14.58
C VAL A 21 4.03 0.05 13.26
N HIS A 22 3.56 -0.71 12.27
CA HIS A 22 4.21 -0.77 10.96
C HIS A 22 4.00 0.52 10.15
N LEU A 23 2.85 1.15 10.26
CA LEU A 23 2.62 2.49 9.68
C LEU A 23 3.58 3.53 10.30
N TYR A 24 3.81 3.46 11.61
CA TYR A 24 4.80 4.33 12.27
C TYR A 24 6.23 4.04 11.80
N GLN A 25 6.61 2.78 11.62
CA GLN A 25 7.91 2.41 11.04
C GLN A 25 8.07 2.89 9.60
N LEU A 26 7.01 2.83 8.80
CA LEU A 26 6.99 3.39 7.45
C LEU A 26 7.22 4.91 7.48
N ASN A 27 6.53 5.62 8.38
CA ASN A 27 6.71 7.06 8.56
C ASN A 27 8.17 7.41 8.87
N ASP A 28 8.77 6.71 9.83
CA ASP A 28 10.17 6.90 10.22
C ASP A 28 11.13 6.60 9.05
N ALA A 29 10.90 5.49 8.33
CA ALA A 29 11.71 5.13 7.16
C ALA A 29 11.64 6.19 6.06
N VAL A 30 10.44 6.75 5.79
CA VAL A 30 10.24 7.80 4.79
C VAL A 30 10.93 9.10 5.20
N ASN A 31 10.79 9.51 6.48
CA ASN A 31 11.40 10.73 7.00
C ASN A 31 12.93 10.66 7.01
N ASN A 32 13.49 9.49 7.30
CA ASN A 32 14.93 9.28 7.36
C ASN A 32 15.56 8.89 6.01
N ASN A 33 14.77 8.80 4.93
CA ASN A 33 15.20 8.27 3.62
C ASN A 33 15.84 6.87 3.74
N ASP A 34 15.34 6.03 4.66
CA ASP A 34 15.89 4.71 4.92
C ASP A 34 15.33 3.68 3.94
N LYS A 35 16.04 3.53 2.82
CA LYS A 35 15.71 2.56 1.78
C LYS A 35 15.65 1.12 2.31
N ALA A 36 16.58 0.73 3.19
CA ALA A 36 16.66 -0.62 3.70
C ALA A 36 15.46 -0.94 4.61
N ALA A 37 15.01 0.04 5.41
CA ALA A 37 13.78 -0.11 6.19
C ALA A 37 12.56 -0.28 5.28
N VAL A 38 12.43 0.50 4.21
CA VAL A 38 11.34 0.36 3.23
C VAL A 38 11.37 -1.03 2.57
N GLU A 39 12.54 -1.53 2.16
CA GLU A 39 12.70 -2.87 1.58
C GLU A 39 12.25 -4.00 2.52
N ASN A 40 12.38 -3.82 3.83
CA ASN A 40 11.90 -4.80 4.80
C ASN A 40 10.37 -4.73 4.98
N LEU A 41 9.82 -3.52 5.01
CA LEU A 41 8.39 -3.25 5.24
C LEU A 41 7.52 -3.53 4.00
N VAL A 42 8.10 -3.48 2.80
CA VAL A 42 7.37 -3.61 1.53
C VAL A 42 7.67 -4.95 0.87
N ASP A 43 6.62 -5.63 0.43
CA ASP A 43 6.73 -6.75 -0.50
C ASP A 43 6.67 -6.20 -1.94
N PHE A 44 7.82 -5.83 -2.50
CA PHE A 44 7.89 -5.29 -3.86
C PHE A 44 7.43 -6.28 -4.93
N GLY A 45 7.48 -7.58 -4.67
CA GLY A 45 6.95 -8.59 -5.59
C GLY A 45 5.44 -8.43 -5.76
N GLU A 46 4.73 -8.37 -4.63
CA GLU A 46 3.27 -8.20 -4.67
C GLU A 46 2.86 -6.77 -5.07
N VAL A 47 3.59 -5.74 -4.62
CA VAL A 47 3.32 -4.35 -5.03
C VAL A 47 3.39 -4.21 -6.55
N ASN A 48 4.43 -4.75 -7.19
CA ASN A 48 4.59 -4.66 -8.64
C ASN A 48 3.53 -5.46 -9.40
N LYS A 49 3.12 -6.60 -8.87
CA LYS A 49 2.02 -7.38 -9.44
C LYS A 49 0.71 -6.59 -9.39
N VAL A 50 0.33 -6.04 -8.23
CA VAL A 50 -0.87 -5.22 -8.08
C VAL A 50 -0.79 -3.95 -8.93
N HIS A 51 0.39 -3.32 -9.02
CA HIS A 51 0.61 -2.15 -9.87
C HIS A 51 0.32 -2.45 -11.35
N LYS A 52 0.85 -3.55 -11.88
CA LYS A 52 0.61 -4.00 -13.27
C LYS A 52 -0.85 -4.36 -13.51
N GLU A 53 -1.49 -5.04 -12.56
CA GLU A 53 -2.92 -5.37 -12.62
C GLU A 53 -3.79 -4.11 -12.64
N ASN A 54 -3.49 -3.11 -11.81
CA ASN A 54 -4.20 -1.84 -11.79
C ASN A 54 -4.03 -1.07 -13.09
N LEU A 55 -2.82 -1.03 -13.67
CA LEU A 55 -2.60 -0.38 -14.96
C LEU A 55 -3.35 -1.07 -16.09
N LYS A 56 -3.35 -2.41 -16.10
CA LYS A 56 -4.13 -3.21 -17.05
C LYS A 56 -5.61 -2.86 -16.93
N TRP A 57 -6.18 -2.85 -15.72
CA TRP A 57 -7.57 -2.49 -15.49
C TRP A 57 -7.88 -1.05 -15.94
N LYS A 58 -7.05 -0.05 -15.59
CA LYS A 58 -7.20 1.35 -16.04
C LYS A 58 -7.15 1.44 -17.58
N SER A 59 -6.28 0.66 -18.23
CA SER A 59 -6.19 0.62 -19.70
C SER A 59 -7.43 0.02 -20.36
N GLU A 60 -7.98 -1.06 -19.81
CA GLU A 60 -9.17 -1.74 -20.33
C GLU A 60 -10.41 -0.85 -20.20
N GLN A 61 -10.54 -0.11 -19.09
CA GLN A 61 -11.62 0.86 -18.90
C GLN A 61 -11.54 2.03 -19.89
N MET A 62 -10.34 2.57 -20.15
CA MET A 62 -10.15 3.65 -21.14
C MET A 62 -10.38 3.16 -22.57
N ALA A 63 -9.94 1.94 -22.89
CA ALA A 63 -10.08 1.34 -24.20
C ALA A 63 -11.54 1.00 -24.57
N GLY A 64 -12.41 0.78 -23.57
CA GLY A 64 -13.85 0.58 -23.78
C GLY A 64 -14.57 1.76 -24.47
N GLY A 65 -13.93 2.93 -24.60
CA GLY A 65 -14.43 4.08 -25.35
C GLY A 65 -13.82 4.28 -26.75
N PHE A 66 -12.83 3.47 -27.17
CA PHE A 66 -12.11 3.63 -28.44
C PHE A 66 -12.21 2.39 -29.34
N LEU A 67 -12.04 2.61 -30.64
CA LEU A 67 -12.23 1.64 -31.73
C LEU A 67 -11.65 0.23 -31.46
N PRO A 68 -12.34 -0.85 -31.90
CA PRO A 68 -11.86 -2.23 -31.76
C PRO A 68 -10.52 -2.43 -32.51
N GLY A 69 -9.47 -2.82 -31.77
CA GLY A 69 -8.13 -3.15 -32.30
C GLY A 69 -6.95 -2.34 -31.71
N MET A 70 -7.20 -1.19 -31.08
CA MET A 70 -6.21 -0.42 -30.29
C MET A 70 -5.91 -0.93 -28.86
N PRO A 71 -6.79 -1.67 -28.14
CA PRO A 71 -6.58 -2.00 -26.72
C PRO A 71 -5.29 -2.78 -26.45
N ASP A 72 -4.97 -3.77 -27.30
CA ASP A 72 -3.83 -4.68 -27.04
C ASP A 72 -2.47 -4.00 -27.23
N MET A 73 -2.36 -3.04 -28.14
CA MET A 73 -1.14 -2.28 -28.38
C MET A 73 -0.90 -1.25 -27.27
N LEU A 74 -1.96 -0.55 -26.85
CA LEU A 74 -1.89 0.40 -25.73
C LEU A 74 -1.59 -0.31 -24.40
N LYS A 75 -2.18 -1.49 -24.18
CA LYS A 75 -1.93 -2.34 -23.02
C LYS A 75 -0.47 -2.80 -22.95
N LYS A 76 0.07 -3.35 -24.05
CA LYS A 76 1.49 -3.72 -24.11
C LYS A 76 2.42 -2.52 -23.95
N GLY A 77 2.07 -1.37 -24.52
CA GLY A 77 2.83 -0.14 -24.35
C GLY A 77 2.83 0.36 -22.89
N ALA A 78 1.68 0.34 -22.23
CA ALA A 78 1.54 0.71 -20.83
C ALA A 78 2.30 -0.25 -19.91
N GLU A 79 2.20 -1.57 -20.12
CA GLU A 79 2.93 -2.59 -19.36
C GLU A 79 4.46 -2.48 -19.57
N MET A 80 4.94 -2.12 -20.77
CA MET A 80 6.36 -1.90 -21.03
C MET A 80 6.89 -0.59 -20.44
N MET A 81 6.04 0.42 -20.29
CA MET A 81 6.40 1.73 -19.71
C MET A 81 6.20 1.77 -18.19
N ALA A 82 5.39 0.86 -17.66
CA ALA A 82 5.22 0.63 -16.23
C ALA A 82 6.49 -0.01 -15.68
N GLY A 83 7.44 0.84 -15.30
CA GLY A 83 8.59 0.41 -14.52
C GLY A 83 8.15 -0.30 -13.24
N ASP A 84 9.01 -1.19 -12.74
CA ASP A 84 8.80 -1.76 -11.42
C ASP A 84 9.01 -0.66 -10.37
N ILE A 85 8.10 -0.59 -9.40
CA ILE A 85 8.24 0.17 -8.16
C ILE A 85 9.30 -0.53 -7.33
N ASP A 86 10.40 0.18 -7.09
CA ASP A 86 11.43 -0.17 -6.13
C ASP A 86 11.34 0.74 -4.89
N ALA A 87 12.27 0.59 -3.96
CA ALA A 87 12.27 1.37 -2.73
C ALA A 87 12.54 2.87 -2.95
N ASP A 88 13.31 3.25 -3.96
CA ASP A 88 13.56 4.65 -4.26
C ASP A 88 12.28 5.31 -4.82
N GLU A 89 11.58 4.64 -5.72
CA GLU A 89 10.30 5.10 -6.26
C GLU A 89 9.21 5.12 -5.17
N MET A 90 9.17 4.13 -4.27
CA MET A 90 8.26 4.11 -3.13
C MET A 90 8.49 5.30 -2.19
N LEU A 91 9.75 5.55 -1.81
CA LEU A 91 10.12 6.70 -0.99
C LEU A 91 9.69 8.01 -1.65
N LYS A 92 10.00 8.17 -2.94
CA LYS A 92 9.64 9.36 -3.72
C LYS A 92 8.13 9.60 -3.73
N ARG A 93 7.31 8.56 -3.90
CA ARG A 93 5.84 8.66 -3.87
C ARG A 93 5.32 9.06 -2.50
N LEU A 94 5.84 8.44 -1.43
CA LEU A 94 5.41 8.74 -0.06
C LEU A 94 5.86 10.14 0.40
N GLN A 95 7.00 10.63 -0.10
CA GLN A 95 7.50 11.98 0.15
C GLN A 95 6.80 13.06 -0.67
N ALA A 96 6.16 12.69 -1.78
CA ALA A 96 5.36 13.63 -2.57
C ALA A 96 4.06 14.03 -1.86
N ILE A 97 3.68 13.31 -0.81
CA ILE A 97 2.52 13.62 0.03
C ILE A 97 2.83 14.88 0.86
N GLU A 98 1.85 15.77 1.00
CA GLU A 98 1.97 16.91 1.90
C GLU A 98 2.04 16.45 3.36
N GLY A 99 3.24 16.50 3.94
CA GLY A 99 3.50 16.14 5.34
C GLY A 99 4.02 14.71 5.52
N GLU A 100 4.24 14.32 6.77
CA GLU A 100 4.72 12.98 7.08
C GLU A 100 3.59 11.95 6.89
N PRO A 101 3.86 10.71 6.39
CA PRO A 101 2.84 9.69 6.16
C PRO A 101 1.87 9.47 7.33
N TRP A 102 2.37 9.49 8.56
CA TRP A 102 1.56 9.37 9.77
C TRP A 102 0.58 10.54 9.92
N ALA A 103 1.07 11.78 9.78
CA ALA A 103 0.25 12.98 9.88
C ALA A 103 -0.74 13.12 8.71
N ALA A 104 -0.35 12.63 7.53
CA ALA A 104 -1.18 12.61 6.34
C ALA A 104 -2.23 11.48 6.34
N THR A 105 -2.21 10.58 7.32
CA THR A 105 -3.16 9.47 7.38
C THR A 105 -4.58 9.98 7.67
N SER A 106 -5.44 9.97 6.64
CA SER A 106 -6.84 10.37 6.76
C SER A 106 -7.79 9.19 7.05
N PHE A 107 -7.33 7.96 6.81
CA PHE A 107 -8.07 6.73 7.12
C PHE A 107 -7.10 5.56 7.27
N ALA A 108 -7.29 4.74 8.31
CA ALA A 108 -6.52 3.52 8.51
C ALA A 108 -7.39 2.49 9.25
N PHE A 109 -7.84 1.44 8.57
CA PHE A 109 -8.73 0.44 9.15
C PHE A 109 -8.52 -0.95 8.54
N PHE A 110 -8.91 -1.97 9.31
CA PHE A 110 -8.97 -3.35 8.83
C PHE A 110 -10.07 -3.49 7.78
N GLU A 111 -9.71 -3.94 6.59
CA GLU A 111 -10.64 -4.41 5.57
C GLU A 111 -11.00 -5.88 5.84
N SER A 112 -10.05 -6.66 6.36
CA SER A 112 -10.24 -8.05 6.79
C SER A 112 -9.25 -8.40 7.91
N PRO A 113 -9.37 -9.57 8.57
CA PRO A 113 -8.39 -10.01 9.58
C PRO A 113 -6.95 -10.17 9.07
N THR A 114 -6.70 -10.05 7.77
CA THR A 114 -5.35 -10.12 7.19
C THR A 114 -5.06 -8.96 6.25
N ARG A 115 -5.95 -7.96 6.16
CA ARG A 115 -5.80 -6.79 5.29
C ARG A 115 -6.12 -5.51 6.04
N PHE A 116 -5.19 -4.56 5.96
CA PHE A 116 -5.28 -3.26 6.60
C PHE A 116 -5.05 -2.19 5.54
N THR A 117 -6.00 -1.28 5.41
CA THR A 117 -6.03 -0.29 4.33
C THR A 117 -5.84 1.09 4.92
N ILE A 118 -4.91 1.82 4.30
CA ILE A 118 -4.45 3.12 4.75
C ILE A 118 -4.65 4.09 3.59
N ARG A 119 -5.17 5.27 3.89
CA ARG A 119 -5.30 6.37 2.96
C ARG A 119 -4.49 7.55 3.48
N LEU A 120 -3.57 8.00 2.66
CA LEU A 120 -2.67 9.11 2.93
C LEU A 120 -3.08 10.30 2.06
N GLY A 121 -3.19 11.48 2.66
CA GLY A 121 -3.69 12.70 2.02
C GLY A 121 -5.18 12.95 2.23
N GLU A 122 -5.64 14.12 1.77
CA GLU A 122 -7.01 14.58 1.92
C GLU A 122 -7.96 13.92 0.90
N LEU A 123 -9.19 13.63 1.35
CA LEU A 123 -10.29 13.23 0.48
C LEU A 123 -10.55 14.32 -0.58
N GLY A 124 -10.45 13.94 -1.87
CA GLY A 124 -10.69 14.85 -2.99
C GLY A 124 -9.44 15.59 -3.50
N ARG A 125 -8.26 15.29 -2.96
CA ARG A 125 -6.95 15.76 -3.48
C ARG A 125 -6.02 14.59 -3.81
N ASP A 126 -6.50 13.65 -4.63
CA ASP A 126 -5.74 12.48 -5.11
C ASP A 126 -4.96 11.74 -4.00
N PRO A 127 -5.67 11.16 -3.01
CA PRO A 127 -5.02 10.50 -1.89
C PRO A 127 -4.35 9.18 -2.32
N ILE A 128 -3.19 8.90 -1.73
CA ILE A 128 -2.47 7.65 -1.94
C ILE A 128 -3.07 6.57 -1.04
N HIS A 129 -3.45 5.45 -1.63
CA HIS A 129 -3.91 4.27 -0.93
C HIS A 129 -2.75 3.28 -0.77
N VAL A 130 -2.50 2.89 0.48
CA VAL A 130 -1.52 1.89 0.87
C VAL A 130 -2.27 0.71 1.48
N GLN A 131 -2.01 -0.48 0.98
CA GLN A 131 -2.57 -1.70 1.52
C GLN A 131 -1.48 -2.54 2.18
N MET A 132 -1.73 -2.93 3.41
CA MET A 132 -0.92 -3.89 4.14
C MET A 132 -1.63 -5.24 4.22
N THR A 133 -0.85 -6.31 4.07
CA THR A 133 -1.34 -7.68 4.24
C THR A 133 -0.50 -8.38 5.30
N LEU A 134 -1.15 -9.17 6.16
CA LEU A 134 -0.46 -10.03 7.12
C LEU A 134 0.12 -11.25 6.38
N GLN A 135 1.44 -11.28 6.21
CA GLN A 135 2.21 -12.35 5.58
C GLN A 135 3.17 -12.94 6.62
N ASP A 136 3.13 -14.25 6.85
CA ASP A 136 4.03 -14.95 7.79
C ASP A 136 4.13 -14.31 9.18
N TRP A 137 3.01 -13.77 9.70
CA TRP A 137 2.91 -13.03 10.97
C TRP A 137 3.48 -11.60 10.98
N TYR A 138 3.89 -11.07 9.83
CA TYR A 138 4.34 -9.69 9.67
C TYR A 138 3.40 -8.93 8.76
N TRP A 139 3.11 -7.68 9.10
CA TRP A 139 2.36 -6.82 8.20
C TRP A 139 3.32 -6.25 7.16
N ARG A 140 3.07 -6.50 5.88
CA ARG A 140 3.89 -5.96 4.80
C ARG A 140 3.02 -5.16 3.85
N ILE A 141 3.57 -4.08 3.31
CA ILE A 141 2.90 -3.30 2.28
C ILE A 141 2.91 -4.11 1.00
N THR A 142 1.73 -4.42 0.48
CA THR A 142 1.54 -5.27 -0.70
C THR A 142 0.91 -4.54 -1.87
N ALA A 143 0.41 -3.32 -1.67
CA ALA A 143 -0.07 -2.48 -2.76
C ALA A 143 0.06 -0.99 -2.41
N ILE A 144 0.31 -0.19 -3.44
CA ILE A 144 0.23 1.27 -3.41
C ILE A 144 -0.41 1.76 -4.71
N TYR A 145 -1.39 2.66 -4.62
CA TYR A 145 -2.07 3.22 -5.79
C TYR A 145 -2.77 4.53 -5.47
N ASP A 146 -3.02 5.30 -6.52
CA ASP A 146 -3.76 6.57 -6.51
C ASP A 146 -5.18 6.38 -7.05
#